data_AF-A0A1E4RHW6-F1
#
_entry.id   AF-A0A1E4RHW6-F1
#
_cell.length_a   1.000
_cell.length_b   1.000
_cell.length_c   1.000
_cell.angle_alpha   90.00
_cell.angle_beta   90.00
_cell.angle_gamma   90.00
#
_symmetry.space_group_name_H-M   'P 1'
#
loop_
_entity.id
_entity.type
_entity.pdbx_description
1 polymer ?
#
loop_
_entity_poly.entity_id
_entity_poly.type
_entity_poly.pdbx_seq_one_letter_code
_entity_poly.pdbx_strand_id
1 'polypeptide(L)'
;MSKAHAEISQKIVGLLKTLPKDRIKHYASFKEIQLERFQNKALVNQISEKDLHLQYLSLRDLVNDKYRNYYKLDDKLLRPKGNPQYYERLLSEIKGEKKETFMSAIRTVVFGK
;
A
#
# COMPACT_ATOMS: atom_id res chain seq x y z
N MET A 1 -25.56 16.89 -0.80
CA MET A 1 -25.01 15.57 -1.18
C MET A 1 -26.12 14.75 -1.80
N SER A 2 -25.95 14.29 -3.04
CA SER A 2 -26.94 13.39 -3.66
C SER A 2 -26.94 12.03 -2.96
N LYS A 3 -28.05 11.29 -3.03
CA LYS A 3 -28.16 9.95 -2.44
C LYS A 3 -27.08 9.00 -2.99
N ALA A 4 -26.78 9.11 -4.29
CA ALA A 4 -25.74 8.33 -4.96
C ALA A 4 -24.33 8.64 -4.41
N HIS A 5 -23.98 9.92 -4.20
CA HIS A 5 -22.69 10.29 -3.60
C HIS A 5 -22.54 9.70 -2.20
N ALA A 6 -23.60 9.76 -1.40
CA ALA A 6 -23.59 9.23 -0.04
C ALA A 6 -23.35 7.72 -0.04
N GLU A 7 -24.03 6.99 -0.91
CA GLU A 7 -23.88 5.54 -1.03
C GLU A 7 -22.46 5.14 -1.48
N ILE A 8 -21.92 5.78 -2.52
CA ILE A 8 -20.58 5.45 -3.03
C ILE A 8 -19.52 5.78 -1.97
N SER A 9 -19.64 6.93 -1.29
CA SER A 9 -18.72 7.29 -0.21
C SER A 9 -18.74 6.27 0.94
N GLN A 10 -19.91 5.78 1.34
CA GLN A 10 -19.99 4.72 2.36
C GLN A 10 -19.31 3.43 1.93
N LYS A 11 -19.45 3.02 0.66
CA LYS A 11 -18.75 1.86 0.10
C LYS A 11 -17.23 2.05 0.14
N ILE A 12 -16.74 3.23 -0.23
CA ILE A 12 -15.31 3.59 -0.17
C ILE A 12 -14.81 3.51 1.28
N VAL A 13 -15.51 4.13 2.23
CA VAL A 13 -15.15 4.08 3.66
C VAL A 13 -15.13 2.63 4.19
N GLY A 14 -16.09 1.81 3.76
CA GLY A 14 -16.13 0.39 4.07
C GLY A 14 -14.85 -0.35 3.62
N LEU A 15 -14.43 -0.16 2.37
CA LEU A 15 -13.20 -0.74 1.84
C LEU A 15 -11.94 -0.20 2.53
N LEU A 16 -11.87 1.10 2.81
CA LEU A 16 -10.72 1.68 3.51
C LEU A 16 -10.55 1.08 4.91
N LYS A 17 -11.64 0.74 5.60
CA LYS A 17 -11.58 0.10 6.92
C LYS A 17 -10.95 -1.29 6.88
N THR A 18 -11.06 -2.03 5.77
CA THR A 18 -10.47 -3.37 5.63
C THR A 18 -8.97 -3.35 5.35
N LEU A 19 -8.40 -2.22 4.90
CA LEU A 19 -6.96 -2.10 4.68
C LEU A 19 -6.16 -2.32 5.97
N PRO A 20 -4.99 -2.98 5.91
CA PRO A 20 -4.14 -3.17 7.07
C PRO A 20 -3.62 -1.81 7.59
N LYS A 21 -3.16 -1.79 8.85
CA LYS A 21 -2.43 -0.64 9.38
C LYS A 21 -1.05 -0.58 8.72
N ASP A 22 -0.59 0.63 8.41
CA ASP A 22 0.75 0.85 7.88
C ASP A 22 1.80 0.38 8.87
N ARG A 23 2.75 -0.44 8.39
CA ARG A 23 3.82 -1.00 9.22
C ARG A 23 4.84 0.04 9.64
N ILE A 24 5.07 1.04 8.79
CA ILE A 24 5.99 2.14 9.08
C ILE A 24 5.24 3.45 8.93
N LYS A 25 5.01 4.13 10.05
CA LYS A 25 4.38 5.45 10.09
C LYS A 25 5.48 6.51 10.00
N HIS A 26 5.77 6.96 8.78
CA HIS A 26 6.76 8.03 8.61
C HIS A 26 6.13 9.40 8.86
N TYR A 27 5.10 9.80 8.08
CA TYR A 27 4.44 11.11 8.24
C TYR A 27 2.95 11.13 7.84
N ALA A 28 2.52 10.15 7.05
CA ALA A 28 1.19 10.08 6.47
C ALA A 28 0.78 8.61 6.34
N SER A 29 -0.48 8.32 6.63
CA SER A 29 -1.09 7.01 6.35
C SER A 29 -2.10 7.16 5.23
N PHE A 30 -1.98 6.34 4.19
CA PHE A 30 -2.94 6.32 3.10
C PHE A 30 -4.36 6.06 3.62
N LYS A 31 -4.51 5.03 4.48
CA LYS A 31 -5.80 4.67 5.08
C LYS A 31 -6.42 5.84 5.86
N GLU A 32 -5.65 6.48 6.72
CA GLU A 32 -6.14 7.54 7.61
C GLU A 32 -6.53 8.79 6.80
N ILE A 33 -5.68 9.24 5.86
CA ILE A 33 -5.94 10.40 5.01
C ILE A 33 -7.18 10.21 4.13
N GLN A 34 -7.32 9.03 3.52
CA GLN A 34 -8.49 8.77 2.69
C GLN A 34 -9.77 8.65 3.52
N LEU A 35 -9.71 8.06 4.72
CA LEU A 35 -10.87 8.02 5.62
C LEU A 35 -11.35 9.43 5.97
N GLU A 36 -10.43 10.32 6.33
CA GLU A 36 -10.74 11.73 6.62
C GLU A 36 -11.40 12.41 5.42
N ARG A 37 -10.82 12.24 4.22
CA ARG A 37 -11.34 12.81 2.98
C ARG A 37 -12.77 12.37 2.67
N PHE A 38 -13.05 11.06 2.71
CA PHE A 38 -14.36 10.52 2.32
C PHE A 38 -15.42 10.60 3.42
N GLN A 39 -15.02 10.77 4.67
CA GLN A 39 -15.96 11.11 5.76
C GLN A 39 -16.37 12.59 5.72
N ASN A 40 -15.55 13.46 5.15
CA ASN A 40 -15.87 14.87 4.97
C ASN A 40 -16.85 15.09 3.80
N LYS A 41 -18.14 15.30 4.13
CA LYS A 41 -19.19 15.54 3.14
C LYS A 41 -18.93 16.74 2.23
N ALA A 42 -18.28 17.79 2.72
CA ALA A 42 -18.00 18.98 1.92
C ALA A 42 -17.01 18.67 0.80
N LEU A 43 -15.95 17.91 1.11
CA LEU A 43 -14.96 17.49 0.11
C LEU A 43 -15.55 16.49 -0.88
N VAL A 44 -16.36 15.53 -0.41
CA VAL A 44 -16.97 14.54 -1.31
C VAL A 44 -17.96 15.19 -2.30
N ASN A 45 -18.68 16.23 -1.88
CA ASN A 45 -19.61 16.94 -2.77
C ASN A 45 -18.92 17.71 -3.90
N GLN A 46 -17.61 17.97 -3.80
CA GLN A 46 -16.83 18.62 -4.86
C GLN A 46 -16.38 17.64 -5.95
N ILE A 47 -16.47 16.34 -5.69
CA ILE A 47 -16.09 15.28 -6.62
C ILE A 47 -17.30 14.95 -7.49
N SER A 48 -17.12 14.83 -8.81
CA SER A 48 -18.20 14.39 -9.69
C SER A 48 -18.63 12.96 -9.36
N GLU A 49 -19.90 12.62 -9.58
CA GLU A 49 -20.40 11.27 -9.31
C GLU A 49 -19.62 10.20 -10.10
N LYS A 50 -19.27 10.51 -11.35
CA LYS A 50 -18.46 9.66 -12.22
C LYS A 50 -17.08 9.41 -11.62
N ASP A 51 -16.39 10.45 -11.18
CA ASP A 51 -15.04 10.32 -10.61
C ASP A 51 -15.06 9.62 -9.27
N LEU A 52 -16.10 9.85 -8.46
CA LEU A 52 -16.29 9.15 -7.20
C LEU A 52 -16.51 7.65 -7.43
N HIS A 53 -17.26 7.29 -8.47
CA HIS A 53 -17.44 5.90 -8.87
C HIS A 53 -16.14 5.26 -9.37
N LEU A 54 -15.35 5.96 -10.18
CA LEU A 54 -14.04 5.48 -10.63
C LEU A 54 -13.08 5.27 -9.45
N GLN A 55 -13.07 6.18 -8.47
CA GLN A 55 -12.28 6.03 -7.25
C GLN A 55 -12.69 4.79 -6.45
N TYR A 56 -13.99 4.50 -6.35
CA TYR A 56 -14.48 3.27 -5.74
C TYR A 56 -13.99 2.02 -6.47
N LEU A 57 -14.09 1.97 -7.80
CA LEU A 57 -13.63 0.84 -8.60
C LEU A 57 -12.12 0.60 -8.44
N SER A 58 -11.33 1.67 -8.50
CA SER A 58 -9.88 1.60 -8.31
C SER A 58 -9.50 1.10 -6.92
N LEU A 59 -10.17 1.60 -5.87
CA LEU A 59 -9.93 1.13 -4.50
C LEU A 59 -10.33 -0.34 -4.32
N ARG A 60 -11.46 -0.76 -4.89
CA ARG A 60 -11.91 -2.15 -4.87
C ARG A 60 -10.89 -3.06 -5.54
N ASP A 61 -10.39 -2.67 -6.71
CA ASP A 61 -9.40 -3.45 -7.45
C ASP A 61 -8.06 -3.53 -6.69
N LEU A 62 -7.68 -2.47 -5.97
CA LEU A 62 -6.51 -2.45 -5.07
C LEU A 62 -6.67 -3.39 -3.88
N VAL A 63 -7.81 -3.31 -3.17
CA VAL A 63 -8.09 -4.16 -1.99
C VAL A 63 -8.17 -5.64 -2.35
N ASN A 64 -8.68 -5.96 -3.54
CA ASN A 64 -8.82 -7.33 -4.00
C ASN A 64 -7.57 -7.90 -4.68
N ASP A 65 -6.42 -7.20 -4.62
CA ASP A 65 -5.17 -7.67 -5.22
C ASP A 65 -5.34 -8.07 -6.70
N LYS A 66 -6.24 -7.42 -7.46
CA LYS A 66 -6.72 -7.90 -8.77
C LYS A 66 -5.58 -8.23 -9.75
N TYR A 67 -4.49 -7.45 -9.71
CA TYR A 67 -3.35 -7.60 -10.61
C TYR A 67 -2.17 -8.37 -10.01
N ARG A 68 -2.29 -8.90 -8.80
CA ARG A 68 -1.19 -9.59 -8.10
C ARG A 68 -0.57 -10.72 -8.90
N ASN A 69 -1.40 -11.47 -9.63
CA ASN A 69 -0.94 -12.60 -10.44
C ASN A 69 -0.69 -12.25 -11.90
N TYR A 70 -1.01 -11.03 -12.32
CA TYR A 70 -0.79 -10.57 -13.70
C TYR A 70 0.71 -10.37 -13.98
N TYR A 71 1.45 -9.92 -12.98
CA TYR A 71 2.90 -9.76 -13.01
C TYR A 71 3.55 -10.74 -12.03
N LYS A 72 3.64 -12.02 -12.44
CA LYS A 72 4.30 -13.03 -11.59
C LYS A 72 5.74 -12.61 -11.33
N LEU A 73 6.08 -12.50 -10.04
CA LEU A 73 7.45 -12.32 -9.59
C LEU A 73 8.16 -13.66 -9.74
N ASP A 74 9.22 -13.68 -10.55
CA ASP A 74 10.06 -14.86 -10.69
C ASP A 74 11.16 -14.90 -9.60
N ASP A 75 11.75 -16.07 -9.42
CA ASP A 75 12.85 -16.25 -8.48
C ASP A 75 14.06 -15.38 -8.85
N LYS A 76 14.25 -15.07 -10.13
CA LYS A 76 15.36 -14.24 -10.60
C LYS A 76 15.24 -12.79 -10.11
N LEU A 77 14.03 -12.25 -10.04
CA LEU A 77 13.74 -10.93 -9.49
C LEU A 77 13.79 -10.96 -7.96
N LEU A 78 13.22 -11.98 -7.32
CA LEU A 78 13.20 -12.06 -5.85
C LEU A 78 14.54 -12.45 -5.23
N ARG A 79 15.44 -13.09 -5.99
CA ARG A 79 16.76 -13.56 -5.55
C ARG A 79 17.81 -13.20 -6.60
N PRO A 80 18.22 -11.92 -6.68
CA PRO A 80 19.18 -11.49 -7.69
C PRO A 80 20.53 -12.19 -7.46
N LYS A 81 21.20 -12.59 -8.55
CA LYS A 81 22.44 -13.39 -8.51
C LYS A 81 23.54 -12.82 -7.61
N GLY A 82 23.67 -11.49 -7.55
CA GLY A 82 24.68 -10.81 -6.74
C GLY A 82 24.34 -10.70 -5.25
N ASN A 83 23.05 -10.76 -4.88
CA ASN A 83 22.60 -10.68 -3.49
C ASN A 83 21.26 -11.43 -3.31
N PRO A 84 21.28 -12.78 -3.21
CA PRO A 84 20.07 -13.58 -3.16
C PRO A 84 19.18 -13.28 -1.94
N GLN A 85 19.75 -12.81 -0.83
CA GLN A 85 19.02 -12.49 0.40
C GLN A 85 18.54 -11.04 0.47
N TYR A 86 18.73 -10.25 -0.60
CA TYR A 86 18.47 -8.80 -0.59
C TYR A 86 17.06 -8.44 -0.09
N TYR A 87 16.02 -9.01 -0.71
CA TYR A 87 14.64 -8.69 -0.37
C TYR A 87 14.21 -9.32 0.96
N GLU A 88 14.70 -10.52 1.29
CA GLU A 88 14.43 -11.16 2.59
C GLU A 88 14.93 -10.28 3.74
N ARG A 89 16.13 -9.72 3.59
CA ARG A 89 16.72 -8.78 4.54
C ARG A 89 15.92 -7.49 4.65
N LEU A 90 15.61 -6.82 3.53
CA LEU A 90 14.79 -5.61 3.54
C LEU A 90 13.43 -5.84 4.23
N LEU A 91 12.78 -6.96 3.94
CA LEU A 91 11.52 -7.34 4.58
C LEU A 91 11.70 -7.58 6.08
N SER A 92 12.81 -8.22 6.50
CA SER A 92 13.09 -8.46 7.93
C SER A 92 13.33 -7.16 8.71
N GLU A 93 13.97 -6.16 8.10
CA GLU A 93 14.17 -4.83 8.67
C GLU A 93 12.84 -4.08 8.80
N ILE A 94 12.03 -4.08 7.73
CA ILE A 94 10.70 -3.46 7.72
C ILE A 94 9.78 -4.08 8.78
N LYS A 95 9.91 -5.39 9.02
CA LYS A 95 9.15 -6.10 10.06
C LYS A 95 9.70 -5.91 11.46
N GLY A 96 10.89 -5.35 11.62
CA GLY A 96 11.59 -5.24 12.90
C GLY A 96 12.15 -6.56 13.43
N GLU A 97 12.23 -7.60 12.59
CA GLU A 97 12.72 -8.94 12.96
C GLU A 97 14.25 -8.96 13.12
N LYS A 98 14.97 -8.18 12.29
CA LYS A 98 16.43 -8.06 12.34
C LYS A 98 16.83 -6.63 11.98
N LYS A 99 17.70 -6.02 12.79
CA LYS A 99 18.36 -4.75 12.46
C LYS A 99 19.75 -5.06 11.95
N GLU A 100 20.04 -4.75 10.69
CA GLU A 100 21.43 -4.78 10.24
C GLU A 100 22.22 -3.66 10.92
N THR A 101 23.43 -4.00 11.36
CA THR A 101 24.40 -3.02 11.82
C THR A 101 25.12 -2.41 10.62
N PHE A 102 25.60 -1.18 10.76
CA PHE A 102 26.26 -0.42 9.69
C PHE A 102 27.44 -1.19 9.04
N MET A 103 28.17 -1.97 9.85
CA MET A 103 29.24 -2.85 9.36
C MET A 103 28.73 -4.02 8.50
N SER A 104 27.56 -4.59 8.82
CA SER A 104 26.91 -5.63 8.01
C SER A 104 26.57 -5.09 6.63
N ALA A 105 25.93 -3.91 6.58
CA ALA A 105 25.53 -3.28 5.34
C ALA A 105 26.73 -2.97 4.42
N ILE A 106 27.84 -2.45 4.97
CA ILE A 106 29.08 -2.20 4.22
C ILE A 106 29.65 -3.51 3.66
N ARG A 107 29.72 -4.56 4.48
CA ARG A 107 30.20 -5.88 4.05
C ARG A 107 29.36 -6.43 2.89
N THR A 108 28.04 -6.32 2.99
CA THR A 108 27.12 -6.81 1.95
C THR A 108 27.28 -6.05 0.63
N VAL A 109 27.53 -4.73 0.66
CA VAL A 109 27.78 -3.95 -0.57
C VAL A 109 29.10 -4.34 -1.22
N VAL A 110 30.14 -4.56 -0.41
CA VAL A 110 31.50 -4.85 -0.92
C VAL A 110 31.65 -6.31 -1.38
N PHE A 111 31.04 -7.26 -0.66
CA PHE A 111 31.25 -8.70 -0.88
C PHE A 111 30.04 -9.44 -1.43
N GLY A 112 28.88 -8.77 -1.57
CA GLY A 112 27.63 -9.40 -1.99
C GLY A 112 27.05 -10.41 -0.99
N LYS A 113 27.63 -10.48 0.22
CA LYS A 113 27.28 -11.39 1.32
C LYS A 113 27.56 -10.72 2.66
#